data_AF-A0A3C0K2Z7-F1
#
_entry.id   AF-A0A3C0K2Z7-F1
#
_cell.length_a   1.000
_cell.length_b   1.000
_cell.length_c   1.000
_cell.angle_alpha   90.00
_cell.angle_beta   90.00
_cell.angle_gamma   90.00
#
_symmetry.space_group_name_H-M   'P 1'
#
loop_
_entity.id
_entity.type
_entity.pdbx_description
1 polymer ?
#
loop_
_entity_poly.entity_id
_entity_poly.type
_entity_poly.pdbx_seq_one_letter_code
_entity_poly.pdbx_strand_id
1 'polypeptide(L)'
;MAYYGLGSHRNTQLFLFGTILQSISFSFFSFSSLLVVSSVVLFLAGIGSAYFGVLQSEIILTHTSLDMRNDVLGLLVVAIGLQPLGRLSLSALTSMVGPRLALGGTTFVAFLVLLVVSARLPALWKDNL
;
A
#
# COMPACT_ATOMS: atom_id res chain seq x y z
N MET A 1 -1.82 -16.71 25.52
CA MET A 1 -0.65 -16.38 24.68
C MET A 1 -0.69 -14.89 24.39
N ALA A 2 0.11 -14.12 25.13
CA ALA A 2 0.10 -12.66 25.13
C ALA A 2 1.42 -12.15 24.51
N TYR A 3 1.33 -11.63 23.29
CA TYR A 3 2.41 -10.88 22.63
C TYR A 3 1.84 -9.67 21.85
N TYR A 4 0.69 -9.14 22.27
CA TYR A 4 -0.18 -8.29 21.43
C TYR A 4 0.08 -6.77 21.47
N GLY A 5 0.91 -6.24 22.38
CA GLY A 5 1.08 -4.77 22.50
C GLY A 5 2.18 -4.18 21.60
N LEU A 6 3.36 -4.82 21.55
CA LEU A 6 4.56 -4.25 20.89
C LEU A 6 4.74 -4.73 19.43
N GLY A 7 4.15 -5.87 19.06
CA GLY A 7 4.20 -6.38 17.68
C GLY A 7 3.21 -5.69 16.74
N SER A 8 2.12 -5.15 17.28
CA SER A 8 0.96 -4.68 16.52
C SER A 8 1.26 -3.35 15.80
N HIS A 9 1.88 -2.40 16.49
CA HIS A 9 2.33 -1.13 15.89
C HIS A 9 3.45 -1.33 14.88
N ARG A 10 4.38 -2.25 15.14
CA ARG A 10 5.46 -2.59 14.21
C ARG A 10 4.90 -3.15 12.90
N ASN A 11 3.87 -3.98 12.95
CA ASN A 11 3.22 -4.50 11.74
C ASN A 11 2.56 -3.38 10.93
N THR A 12 1.91 -2.43 11.60
CA THR A 12 1.35 -1.23 10.94
C THR A 12 2.44 -0.39 10.27
N GLN A 13 3.60 -0.21 10.92
CA GLN A 13 4.75 0.49 10.34
C GLN A 13 5.34 -0.26 9.14
N LEU A 14 5.47 -1.58 9.21
CA LEU A 14 5.94 -2.42 8.10
C LEU A 14 4.99 -2.39 6.91
N PHE A 15 3.67 -2.32 7.16
CA PHE A 15 2.66 -2.14 6.13
C PHE A 15 2.81 -0.79 5.41
N LEU A 16 2.99 0.30 6.17
CA LEU A 16 3.23 1.64 5.61
C LEU A 16 4.53 1.69 4.82
N PHE A 17 5.61 1.14 5.37
CA PHE A 17 6.89 1.05 4.68
C PHE A 17 6.76 0.28 3.36
N GLY A 18 6.10 -0.88 3.39
CA GLY A 18 5.89 -1.71 2.20
C GLY A 18 5.06 -1.02 1.11
N THR A 19 3.97 -0.37 1.49
CA THR A 19 3.10 0.36 0.54
C THR A 19 3.79 1.60 -0.06
N ILE A 20 4.58 2.31 0.74
CA ILE A 20 5.42 3.42 0.27
C ILE A 20 6.48 2.90 -0.71
N LEU A 21 7.20 1.83 -0.34
CA LEU A 21 8.22 1.20 -1.18
C LEU A 21 7.64 0.72 -2.51
N GLN A 22 6.45 0.10 -2.49
CA GLN A 22 5.73 -0.33 -3.69
C GLN A 22 5.40 0.87 -4.59
N SER A 23 4.79 1.91 -4.02
CA SER A 23 4.33 3.08 -4.77
C SER A 23 5.47 3.85 -5.42
N ILE A 24 6.56 4.08 -4.67
CA ILE A 24 7.73 4.79 -5.21
C ILE A 24 8.45 3.94 -6.26
N SER A 25 8.53 2.62 -6.07
CA SER A 25 9.14 1.71 -7.05
C SER A 25 8.37 1.72 -8.37
N PHE A 26 7.04 1.63 -8.35
CA PHE A 26 6.26 1.70 -9.60
C PHE A 26 6.39 3.07 -10.29
N SER A 27 6.52 4.15 -9.52
CA SER A 27 6.75 5.48 -10.09
C SER A 27 8.08 5.54 -10.84
N PHE A 28 9.17 5.05 -10.24
CA PHE A 28 10.48 4.96 -10.90
C PHE A 28 10.48 4.01 -12.10
N PHE A 29 9.84 2.84 -11.98
CA PHE A 29 9.71 1.87 -13.07
C PHE A 29 9.08 2.50 -14.30
N SER A 30 8.11 3.39 -14.13
CA SER A 30 7.38 4.01 -15.22
C SER A 30 8.25 4.83 -16.19
N PHE A 31 9.40 5.33 -15.73
CA PHE A 31 10.36 6.09 -16.53
C PHE A 31 11.59 5.28 -16.95
N SER A 32 11.73 4.04 -16.46
CA SER A 32 12.86 3.18 -16.78
C SER A 32 12.76 2.61 -18.20
N SER A 33 13.87 2.66 -18.95
CA SER A 33 14.03 2.00 -20.25
C SER A 33 15.00 0.82 -20.23
N LEU A 34 15.81 0.67 -19.16
CA LEU A 34 16.79 -0.40 -19.03
C LEU A 34 16.15 -1.60 -18.33
N LEU A 35 16.22 -2.77 -18.97
CA LEU A 35 15.65 -4.00 -18.42
C LEU A 35 16.19 -4.32 -17.02
N VAL A 36 17.51 -4.21 -16.82
CA VAL A 36 18.14 -4.50 -15.51
C VAL A 36 17.58 -3.58 -14.42
N VAL A 37 17.46 -2.27 -14.70
CA VAL A 37 16.90 -1.31 -13.75
C VAL A 37 15.44 -1.63 -13.46
N SER A 38 14.66 -1.89 -14.51
CA SER A 38 13.25 -2.25 -14.38
C SER A 38 13.05 -3.53 -13.56
N SER A 39 13.86 -4.56 -13.76
CA SER A 39 13.80 -5.81 -12.99
C SER A 39 14.09 -5.59 -11.51
N VAL A 40 15.13 -4.81 -11.18
CA VAL A 40 15.48 -4.49 -9.79
C VAL A 40 14.36 -3.69 -9.13
N VAL A 41 13.85 -2.66 -9.80
CA VAL A 41 12.78 -1.82 -9.27
C VAL A 41 11.47 -2.59 -9.09
N LEU A 42 11.11 -3.46 -10.03
CA LEU A 42 9.93 -4.32 -9.89
C LEU A 42 10.09 -5.37 -8.79
N PHE A 43 11.31 -5.87 -8.57
CA PHE A 43 11.59 -6.75 -7.43
C PHE A 43 11.34 -6.03 -6.09
N LEU A 44 11.80 -4.78 -5.95
CA LEU A 44 11.50 -3.94 -4.78
C LEU A 44 10.00 -3.67 -4.64
N ALA A 45 9.29 -3.42 -5.75
CA ALA A 45 7.84 -3.27 -5.74
C ALA A 45 7.14 -4.56 -5.26
N GLY A 46 7.67 -5.73 -5.63
CA GLY A 46 7.19 -7.04 -5.17
C GLY A 46 7.35 -7.22 -3.65
N ILE A 47 8.49 -6.81 -3.08
CA ILE A 47 8.70 -6.79 -1.62
C ILE A 47 7.65 -5.91 -0.95
N GLY A 48 7.42 -4.70 -1.46
CA GLY A 48 6.38 -3.81 -0.94
C GLY A 48 4.97 -4.42 -1.03
N SER A 49 4.66 -5.08 -2.15
CA SER A 49 3.40 -5.80 -2.35
C SER A 49 3.20 -6.95 -1.36
N ALA A 50 4.27 -7.64 -0.96
CA ALA A 50 4.20 -8.71 0.02
C ALA A 50 3.82 -8.18 1.41
N TYR A 51 4.44 -7.07 1.84
CA TYR A 51 4.06 -6.38 3.08
C TYR A 51 2.61 -5.92 3.05
N PHE A 52 2.17 -5.28 1.96
CA PHE A 52 0.77 -4.86 1.80
C PHE A 52 -0.20 -6.06 1.89
N GLY A 53 0.07 -7.12 1.13
CA GLY A 53 -0.83 -8.27 1.03
C GLY A 53 -0.97 -9.07 2.32
N VAL A 54 0.12 -9.24 3.07
CA VAL A 54 0.13 -10.00 4.34
C VAL A 54 -0.42 -9.17 5.49
N LEU A 55 0.02 -7.91 5.62
CA LEU A 55 -0.26 -7.12 6.82
C LEU A 55 -1.64 -6.45 6.81
N GLN A 56 -2.27 -6.23 5.64
CA GLN A 56 -3.59 -5.59 5.56
C GLN A 56 -4.66 -6.31 6.43
N SER A 57 -4.71 -7.64 6.39
CA SER A 57 -5.70 -8.42 7.13
C SER A 57 -5.20 -8.74 8.53
N GLU A 58 -3.89 -8.96 8.70
CA GLU A 58 -3.27 -9.20 10.00
C GLU A 58 -3.51 -8.03 10.96
N ILE A 59 -3.33 -6.79 10.50
CA ILE A 59 -3.59 -5.59 11.32
C ILE A 59 -5.04 -5.57 11.81
N ILE A 60 -6.00 -5.88 10.94
CA ILE A 60 -7.43 -5.93 11.31
C ILE A 60 -7.67 -7.02 12.35
N LEU A 61 -7.09 -8.21 12.14
CA LEU A 61 -7.21 -9.33 13.06
C LEU A 61 -6.61 -9.03 14.44
N THR A 62 -5.55 -8.24 14.51
CA THR A 62 -4.84 -7.96 15.77
C THR A 62 -5.32 -6.69 16.49
N HIS A 63 -5.85 -5.70 15.77
CA HIS A 63 -6.26 -4.40 16.34
C HIS A 63 -7.76 -4.18 16.44
N THR A 64 -8.59 -5.09 15.90
CA THR A 64 -10.05 -4.98 15.98
C THR A 64 -10.60 -5.94 17.04
N SER A 65 -11.56 -5.45 17.83
CA SER A 65 -12.33 -6.29 18.77
C SER A 65 -13.03 -7.44 18.03
N LEU A 66 -13.22 -8.56 18.72
CA LEU A 66 -13.81 -9.77 18.11
C LEU A 66 -15.19 -9.51 17.49
N ASP A 67 -16.00 -8.65 18.12
CA ASP A 67 -17.37 -8.36 17.69
C ASP A 67 -17.41 -7.55 16.38
N MET A 68 -16.43 -6.68 16.13
CA MET A 68 -16.38 -5.81 14.93
C MET A 68 -15.47 -6.37 13.83
N ARG A 69 -14.65 -7.37 14.14
CA ARG A 69 -13.61 -7.90 13.24
C ARG A 69 -14.17 -8.35 11.90
N ASN A 70 -15.31 -9.05 11.90
CA ASN A 70 -15.93 -9.54 10.66
C ASN A 70 -16.42 -8.40 9.78
N ASP A 71 -16.98 -7.34 10.38
CA ASP A 71 -17.45 -6.17 9.65
C ASP A 71 -16.29 -5.42 9.01
N VAL A 72 -15.19 -5.22 9.75
CA VAL A 72 -13.99 -4.53 9.25
C VAL A 72 -13.29 -5.35 8.15
N LEU A 73 -13.20 -6.68 8.30
CA LEU A 73 -12.71 -7.55 7.23
C LEU A 73 -13.63 -7.54 6.01
N GLY A 74 -14.95 -7.49 6.21
CA GLY A 74 -15.92 -7.34 5.13
C GLY A 74 -15.69 -6.05 4.34
N LEU A 75 -15.48 -4.93 5.03
CA LEU A 75 -15.13 -3.65 4.40
C LEU A 75 -13.80 -3.72 3.63
N LEU A 76 -12.79 -4.42 4.16
CA LEU A 76 -11.54 -4.65 3.43
C LEU A 76 -11.80 -5.40 2.11
N VAL A 77 -12.62 -6.45 2.12
CA VAL A 77 -12.96 -7.21 0.91
C VAL A 77 -13.72 -6.33 -0.09
N VAL A 78 -14.66 -5.50 0.38
CA VAL A 78 -15.36 -4.53 -0.47
C VAL A 78 -14.36 -3.56 -1.11
N ALA A 79 -13.40 -3.04 -0.35
CA ALA A 79 -12.36 -2.15 -0.86
C ALA A 79 -11.47 -2.82 -1.92
N ILE A 80 -11.07 -4.08 -1.70
CA ILE A 80 -10.36 -4.89 -2.70
C ILE A 80 -11.23 -5.07 -3.96
N GLY A 81 -12.54 -5.26 -3.79
CA GLY A 81 -13.52 -5.34 -4.88
C GLY A 81 -13.61 -4.08 -5.76
N LEU A 82 -13.15 -2.92 -5.28
CA LEU A 82 -13.10 -1.68 -6.06
C LEU A 82 -11.84 -1.56 -6.95
N GLN A 83 -10.84 -2.45 -6.81
CA GLN A 83 -9.63 -2.42 -7.64
C GLN A 83 -9.89 -2.43 -9.16
N PRO A 84 -10.88 -3.18 -9.71
CA PRO A 84 -11.21 -3.12 -11.14
C PRO A 84 -11.60 -1.71 -11.60
N LEU A 85 -12.30 -0.93 -10.78
CA LEU A 85 -12.66 0.46 -11.13
C LEU A 85 -11.41 1.35 -11.20
N GLY A 86 -10.48 1.19 -10.25
CA GLY A 86 -9.19 1.88 -10.30
C GLY A 86 -8.39 1.53 -11.56
N ARG A 87 -8.40 0.25 -11.97
CA ARG A 87 -7.76 -0.21 -13.20
C ARG A 87 -8.43 0.34 -14.47
N LEU A 88 -9.75 0.43 -14.49
CA LEU A 88 -10.49 1.06 -15.60
C LEU A 88 -10.11 2.54 -15.72
N SER A 89 -10.08 3.28 -14.62
CA SER A 89 -9.65 4.69 -14.61
C SER A 89 -8.20 4.87 -15.08
N LEU A 90 -7.29 4.01 -14.63
CA LEU A 90 -5.89 4.02 -15.09
C LEU A 90 -5.77 3.69 -16.58
N SER A 91 -6.58 2.75 -17.08
CA SER A 91 -6.62 2.39 -18.50
C SER A 91 -7.07 3.58 -19.36
N ALA A 92 -8.16 4.25 -18.97
CA ALA A 92 -8.63 5.45 -19.66
C ALA A 92 -7.57 6.56 -19.66
N LEU A 93 -6.91 6.79 -18.51
CA LEU A 93 -5.81 7.77 -18.41
C LEU A 93 -4.63 7.41 -19.32
N THR A 94 -4.31 6.11 -19.41
CA THR A 94 -3.25 5.60 -20.29
C THR A 94 -3.51 5.92 -21.75
N SER A 95 -4.76 5.86 -22.21
CA SER A 95 -5.13 6.26 -23.58
C SER A 95 -4.97 7.77 -23.84
N MET A 96 -5.00 8.61 -22.80
CA MET A 96 -4.93 10.07 -22.93
C MET A 96 -3.49 10.61 -22.84
N VAL A 97 -2.71 10.15 -21.87
CA VAL A 97 -1.36 10.69 -21.56
C VAL A 97 -0.23 9.69 -21.80
N GLY A 98 -0.57 8.48 -22.24
CA GLY A 98 0.37 7.39 -22.45
C GLY A 98 0.72 6.61 -21.18
N PRO A 99 1.29 5.39 -21.32
CA PRO A 99 1.48 4.47 -20.19
C PRO A 99 2.46 4.99 -19.13
N ARG A 100 3.49 5.73 -19.55
CA ARG A 100 4.54 6.24 -18.65
C ARG A 100 4.00 7.32 -17.70
N LEU A 101 3.26 8.29 -18.25
CA LEU A 101 2.69 9.35 -17.40
C LEU A 101 1.51 8.84 -16.58
N ALA A 102 0.68 7.94 -17.13
CA ALA A 102 -0.45 7.38 -16.41
C ALA A 102 0.00 6.55 -15.20
N LEU A 103 0.91 5.59 -15.38
CA LEU A 103 1.43 4.76 -14.28
C LEU A 103 2.28 5.59 -13.32
N GLY A 104 3.25 6.35 -13.83
CA GLY A 104 4.16 7.15 -13.01
C GLY A 104 3.42 8.19 -12.17
N GLY A 105 2.47 8.90 -12.77
CA GLY A 105 1.66 9.92 -12.10
C GLY A 105 0.72 9.34 -11.04
N THR A 106 -0.02 8.28 -11.37
CA THR A 106 -0.96 7.67 -10.40
C THR A 106 -0.24 7.07 -9.19
N THR A 107 0.88 6.39 -9.40
CA THR A 107 1.69 5.81 -8.32
C THR A 107 2.43 6.85 -7.50
N PHE A 108 2.84 7.97 -8.12
CA PHE A 108 3.39 9.11 -7.40
C PHE A 108 2.34 9.82 -6.53
N VAL A 109 1.12 10.01 -7.04
CA VAL A 109 0.01 10.54 -6.24
C VAL A 109 -0.29 9.62 -5.06
N ALA A 110 -0.32 8.30 -5.28
CA ALA A 110 -0.50 7.33 -4.19
C ALA A 110 0.60 7.46 -3.13
N PHE A 111 1.87 7.60 -3.54
CA PHE A 111 2.99 7.86 -2.64
C PHE A 111 2.78 9.15 -1.82
N LEU A 112 2.39 10.26 -2.45
CA LEU A 112 2.13 11.51 -1.74
C LEU A 112 0.97 11.38 -0.74
N VAL A 113 -0.11 10.70 -1.12
CA VAL A 113 -1.24 10.43 -0.22
C VAL A 113 -0.78 9.61 0.98
N LEU A 114 0.03 8.56 0.78
CA LEU A 114 0.59 7.75 1.87
C LEU A 114 1.52 8.57 2.79
N LEU A 115 2.30 9.51 2.24
CA LEU A 115 3.09 10.44 3.05
C LEU A 115 2.20 11.37 3.89
N VAL A 116 1.13 11.90 3.31
CA VAL A 116 0.18 12.75 4.04
C VAL A 116 -0.52 11.95 5.15
N VAL A 117 -1.01 10.75 4.85
CA VAL A 117 -1.66 9.87 5.82
C VAL A 117 -0.70 9.53 6.96
N SER A 118 0.54 9.15 6.63
CA SER A 118 1.54 8.81 7.64
C SER A 118 1.95 10.00 8.51
N ALA A 119 1.99 11.21 7.97
CA ALA A 119 2.26 12.43 8.73
C ALA A 119 1.06 12.89 9.60
N ARG A 120 -0.17 12.71 9.12
CA ARG A 120 -1.39 13.15 9.80
C ARG A 120 -1.87 12.20 10.89
N LEU A 121 -1.48 10.94 10.85
CA LEU A 121 -1.80 9.93 11.85
C LEU A 121 -0.53 9.53 12.62
N PRO A 122 -0.02 10.39 13.53
CA PRO A 122 1.17 10.10 14.32
C PRO A 122 1.02 8.87 15.22
N ALA A 123 -0.23 8.44 15.50
CA ALA A 123 -0.55 7.18 16.18
C ALA A 123 -0.07 5.94 15.41
N LEU A 124 0.26 6.06 14.12
CA LEU A 124 0.88 4.99 13.33
C LEU A 124 2.36 4.80 13.69
N TRP A 125 2.99 5.80 14.32
CA TRP A 125 4.43 5.85 14.57
C TRP A 125 4.80 5.92 16.05
N LYS A 126 3.99 6.61 16.86
CA LYS A 126 4.27 6.82 18.28
C LYS A 126 3.47 5.84 19.13
N ASP A 127 4.20 5.04 19.89
CA ASP A 127 3.69 4.39 21.10
C ASP A 127 3.34 5.51 22.08
N ASN A 128 2.05 5.84 22.22
CA ASN A 128 1.63 6.60 23.39
C ASN A 128 1.75 5.65 24.58
N LEU A 129 2.90 5.71 25.26
CA LEU A 129 3.12 5.15 26.60
C LEU A 129 2.07 5.68 27.57
#